data_AF-A0AAU4KAM4-F1
#
_entry.id   AF-A0AAU4KAM4-F1
#
_cell.length_a   1.000
_cell.length_b   1.000
_cell.length_c   1.000
_cell.angle_alpha   90.00
_cell.angle_beta   90.00
_cell.angle_gamma   90.00
#
_symmetry.space_group_name_H-M   'P 1'
#
loop_
_entity.id
_entity.type
_entity.pdbx_description
1 polymer ?
#
loop_
_entity_poly.entity_id
_entity_poly.type
_entity_poly.pdbx_seq_one_letter_code
_entity_poly.pdbx_strand_id
1 'polypeptide(L)' 'MQAAVIVRNNRSSLYGATAAMDLYTSSGTYLGDWACESSGVGANSWSVCFGKTLTQSSQVNSYGAANGAALGQSPNV' A
#
# COMPACT_ATOMS: atom_id res chain seq x y z
N MET A 1 -10.94 -4.44 -9.46
CA MET A 1 -10.07 -3.51 -8.71
C MET A 1 -8.89 -4.28 -8.14
N GLN A 2 -7.69 -3.71 -8.13
CA GLN A 2 -6.51 -4.27 -7.47
C GLN A 2 -5.79 -3.17 -6.71
N ALA A 3 -5.17 -3.55 -5.60
CA ALA A 3 -4.43 -2.70 -4.70
C ALA A 3 -2.97 -3.17 -4.62
N ALA A 4 -2.01 -2.24 -4.54
CA ALA A 4 -0.59 -2.54 -4.44
C ALA A 4 0.14 -1.51 -3.57
N VAL A 5 1.05 -2.00 -2.73
CA VAL A 5 1.97 -1.17 -1.95
C VAL A 5 3.31 -1.12 -2.66
N ILE A 6 3.83 0.08 -2.89
CA ILE A 6 5.11 0.31 -3.57
C ILE A 6 6.05 1.02 -2.61
N VAL A 7 7.21 0.42 -2.32
CA VAL A 7 8.24 1.02 -1.46
C VAL A 7 9.50 1.28 -2.28
N ARG A 8 9.92 2.54 -2.32
CA ARG A 8 11.18 2.97 -2.94
C ARG A 8 12.26 3.15 -1.89
N ASN A 9 13.43 2.54 -2.10
CA ASN A 9 14.62 2.81 -1.30
C ASN A 9 15.66 3.57 -2.11
N ASN A 10 15.81 4.87 -1.83
CA ASN A 10 16.85 5.73 -2.42
C ASN A 10 18.14 5.78 -1.59
N ARG A 11 18.30 4.91 -0.59
CA ARG A 11 19.51 4.82 0.23
C ARG A 11 20.53 3.91 -0.46
N SER A 12 21.79 4.05 -0.05
CA SER A 12 22.91 3.20 -0.51
C SER A 12 22.95 1.82 0.16
N SER A 13 22.10 1.56 1.14
CA SER A 13 22.03 0.31 1.89
C SER A 13 20.60 -0.25 1.93
N LEU A 14 20.47 -1.53 2.32
CA LEU A 14 19.19 -2.17 2.57
C LEU A 14 18.37 -1.36 3.59
N TYR A 15 17.10 -1.13 3.29
CA TYR A 15 16.19 -0.44 4.19
C TYR A 15 14.93 -1.26 4.45
N GLY A 16 14.70 -1.57 5.73
CA GLY A 16 13.46 -2.18 6.18
C GLY A 16 12.39 -1.11 6.40
N ALA A 17 11.24 -1.29 5.77
CA ALA A 17 10.03 -0.52 6.06
C ALA A 17 8.82 -1.44 5.98
N THR A 18 7.95 -1.37 6.98
CA THR A 18 6.63 -1.97 6.91
C THR A 18 5.70 -0.94 6.31
N ALA A 19 5.26 -1.16 5.07
CA ALA A 19 4.29 -0.29 4.42
C ALA A 19 2.98 -1.05 4.28
N ALA A 20 1.87 -0.39 4.57
CA ALA A 20 0.55 -0.97 4.43
C ALA A 20 -0.41 0.05 3.82
N MET A 21 -1.48 -0.45 3.24
CA MET A 21 -2.61 0.35 2.85
C MET A 21 -3.91 -0.44 2.98
N ASP A 22 -5.00 0.26 3.22
CA ASP A 22 -6.34 -0.32 3.16
C ASP A 22 -6.99 -0.08 1.80
N LEU A 23 -8.17 -0.64 1.61
CA LEU A 23 -9.04 -0.27 0.49
C LEU A 23 -10.48 -0.19 0.98
N TYR A 24 -11.14 0.91 0.66
CA TYR A 24 -12.55 1.15 0.98
C TYR A 24 -13.30 1.57 -0.28
N THR A 25 -14.60 1.26 -0.35
CA THR A 25 -15.49 1.95 -1.29
C THR A 25 -15.72 3.39 -0.86
N SER A 26 -16.14 4.23 -1.79
CA SER A 26 -16.59 5.60 -1.52
C SER A 26 -17.74 5.69 -0.51
N SER A 27 -18.54 4.64 -0.36
CA SER A 27 -19.60 4.52 0.65
C SER A 27 -19.11 4.06 2.03
N GLY A 28 -17.80 3.81 2.19
CA GLY A 28 -17.19 3.37 3.45
C GLY A 28 -17.17 1.85 3.67
N THR A 29 -17.42 1.04 2.64
CA THR A 29 -17.32 -0.43 2.77
C THR A 29 -15.85 -0.85 2.71
N TYR A 30 -15.36 -1.50 3.76
CA TYR A 30 -14.01 -2.07 3.78
C TYR A 30 -13.87 -3.23 2.78
N LEU A 31 -12.78 -3.23 2.02
CA LEU A 31 -12.50 -4.21 0.98
C LEU A 31 -11.26 -5.06 1.28
N GLY A 32 -10.38 -4.62 2.18
CA GLY A 32 -9.20 -5.37 2.60
C GLY A 32 -8.01 -4.48 3.00
N ASP A 33 -6.97 -5.14 3.50
CA ASP A 33 -5.66 -4.54 3.78
C ASP A 33 -4.58 -5.22 2.95
N TRP A 34 -3.58 -4.44 2.57
CA TRP A 34 -2.38 -4.86 1.86
C TRP A 34 -1.17 -4.40 2.64
N ALA A 35 -0.32 -5.34 3.04
CA ALA A 35 0.94 -5.04 3.69
C ALA A 35 2.09 -5.51 2.80
N CYS A 36 3.14 -4.70 2.76
CA CYS A 36 4.46 -5.07 2.27
C CYS A 36 5.35 -5.20 3.51
N GLU A 37 5.63 -6.45 3.87
CA GLU A 37 6.44 -6.74 5.06
C GLU A 37 7.87 -6.24 4.89
N SER A 38 8.51 -5.93 6.02
CA SER A 38 9.81 -5.26 6.11
C SER A 38 11.00 -6.15 5.74
N SER A 39 10.84 -7.17 4.88
CA SER A 39 11.93 -8.06 4.44
C SER A 39 13.12 -7.30 3.83
N GLY A 40 12.90 -6.03 3.50
CA GLY A 40 13.92 -5.05 3.17
C GLY A 40 13.88 -4.73 1.68
N VAL A 41 13.96 -3.45 1.36
CA VAL A 41 14.08 -2.98 -0.02
C VAL A 41 15.56 -2.76 -0.30
N GLY A 42 16.09 -3.43 -1.34
CA GLY A 42 17.47 -3.29 -1.75
C GLY A 42 17.88 -1.83 -2.02
N ALA A 43 19.18 -1.54 -1.91
CA ALA A 43 19.71 -0.20 -2.16
C ALA A 43 19.35 0.27 -3.58
N ASN A 44 18.92 1.52 -3.72
CA ASN A 44 18.49 2.13 -4.99
C ASN A 44 17.44 1.30 -5.77
N SER A 45 16.56 0.59 -5.06
CA SER A 45 15.60 -0.34 -5.65
C SER A 45 14.18 -0.11 -5.15
N TRP A 46 13.26 -0.93 -5.65
CA TRP A 46 11.84 -0.92 -5.35
C TRP A 46 11.36 -2.32 -4.98
N SER A 47 10.43 -2.39 -4.03
CA SER A 47 9.63 -3.58 -3.77
C SER A 47 8.16 -3.26 -3.99
N VAL A 48 7.46 -4.18 -4.64
CA VAL A 48 6.03 -4.05 -4.94
C VAL A 48 5.29 -5.25 -4.37
N CYS A 49 4.33 -4.98 -3.50
CA CYS A 49 3.45 -5.99 -2.93
C CYS A 49 2.05 -5.81 -3.50
N PHE A 50 1.73 -6.65 -4.49
CA PHE A 50 0.37 -6.80 -4.98
C PHE A 50 -0.40 -7.69 -4.02
N GLY A 51 -1.68 -7.42 -3.83
CA GLY A 51 -2.55 -8.44 -3.23
C GLY A 51 -3.72 -8.77 -4.12
N LYS A 52 -4.83 -9.14 -3.49
CA LYS A 52 -5.90 -9.85 -4.17
C LYS A 52 -6.62 -8.95 -5.17
N THR A 53 -6.96 -9.53 -6.32
CA THR A 53 -7.91 -8.92 -7.25
C THR A 53 -9.31 -9.03 -6.67
N LEU A 54 -10.03 -7.91 -6.65
CA LEU A 54 -11.40 -7.82 -6.16
C LEU A 54 -12.38 -7.55 -7.31
N THR A 55 -13.52 -8.22 -7.26
CA THR A 55 -14.69 -7.92 -8.09
C THR A 55 -15.49 -6.80 -7.41
N GLN A 56 -15.16 -5.56 -7.74
CA GLN A 56 -15.82 -4.34 -7.24
C GLN A 56 -15.91 -3.33 -8.38
N SER A 57 -17.04 -2.62 -8.47
CA SER A 57 -17.35 -1.62 -9.50
C SER A 57 -17.54 -0.20 -8.96
N SER A 58 -17.70 -0.04 -7.64
CA SER A 58 -17.82 1.27 -7.00
C SER A 58 -16.48 1.99 -6.96
N GLN A 59 -16.51 3.34 -6.94
CA GLN A 59 -15.30 4.12 -6.67
C GLN A 59 -14.69 3.72 -5.33
N VAL A 60 -13.36 3.74 -5.26
CA VAL A 60 -12.58 3.33 -4.10
C VAL A 60 -11.59 4.38 -3.65
N ASN A 61 -11.24 4.37 -2.37
CA ASN A 61 -10.12 5.12 -1.82
C ASN A 61 -9.26 4.20 -0.95
N SER A 62 -8.09 4.70 -0.57
CA SER A 62 -7.12 3.96 0.23
C SER A 62 -6.41 4.90 1.19
N TYR A 63 -6.20 4.45 2.41
CA TYR A 63 -5.33 5.06 3.40
C TYR A 63 -4.01 4.30 3.47
N GLY A 64 -2.89 5.03 3.41
CA GLY A 64 -1.55 4.46 3.49
C GLY A 64 -0.90 4.67 4.86
N ALA A 65 -0.06 3.71 5.26
CA ALA A 65 0.81 3.83 6.43
C ALA A 65 2.21 3.27 6.15
N ALA A 66 3.24 3.86 6.74
CA ALA A 66 4.62 3.37 6.70
C ALA A 66 5.25 3.44 8.09
N ASN A 67 5.74 2.29 8.60
CA ASN A 67 6.31 2.16 9.94
C ASN A 67 5.42 2.73 11.05
N GLY A 68 4.09 2.53 10.92
CA GLY A 68 3.09 3.07 11.85
C GLY A 68 2.75 4.56 11.65
N ALA A 69 3.45 5.27 10.76
CA ALA A 69 3.13 6.65 10.42
C ALA A 69 2.07 6.72 9.31
N ALA A 70 1.07 7.55 9.54
CA ALA A 70 0.02 7.91 8.59
C ALA A 70 0.59 8.59 7.33
N LEU A 71 0.26 8.09 6.14
CA LEU A 71 0.54 8.74 4.86
C LEU A 71 -0.66 9.51 4.30
N GLY A 72 -1.84 9.32 4.89
CA GLY A 72 -3.08 9.98 4.48
C GLY A 72 -3.94 9.12 3.56
N GLN A 73 -5.07 9.69 3.14
CA GLN A 73 -6.08 9.04 2.33
C GLN A 73 -6.05 9.57 0.89
N SER A 74 -6.21 8.68 -0.08
CA SER A 74 -6.36 9.04 -1.49
C SER A 74 -7.74 9.65 -1.77
N PRO A 75 -7.89 10.37 -2.90
CA PRO A 75 -9.21 10.62 -3.48
C PRO A 75 -9.95 9.32 -3.82
N ASN A 76 -11.26 9.43 -4.05
CA ASN A 76 -12.05 8.36 -4.64
C ASN A 76 -11.76 8.27 -6.15
N VAL A 77 -11.44 7.06 -6.62
CA VAL A 77 -11.15 6.75 -8.04
C VAL A 77 -12.04 5.64 -8.56
#